data_AF-A0A1G8G439-F1
#
_entry.id   AF-A0A1G8G439-F1
#
_cell.length_a   1.000
_cell.length_b   1.000
_cell.length_c   1.000
_cell.angle_alpha   90.00
_cell.angle_beta   90.00
_cell.angle_gamma   90.00
#
_symmetry.space_group_name_H-M   'P 1'
#
loop_
_entity.id
_entity.type
_entity.pdbx_description
1 polymer ?
#
loop_
_entity_poly.entity_id
_entity_poly.type
_entity_poly.pdbx_seq_one_letter_code
_entity_poly.pdbx_strand_id
1 'polypeptide(L)'
;MTANEKEKPKRPLLVGEKKGLPLEGFQPPSPPVLKKEARGKHIILSTTNGTVALRRAEAAERTYASSLLNNYCTAKELLKKQNQDITIICAGSGGQFCLEDYYGAGHLISHLTRLDESIELSDAAIGAWKLFEGNQDTVGILQDTAVGKMLKRFGYEKDIIYAANKDIYPVLPIMQPNGWMTNKGSVLNG
;
A
#
# COMPACT_ATOMS: atom_id res chain seq x y z
N MET A 1 -44.59 9.22 14.76
CA MET A 1 -43.82 8.10 15.33
C MET A 1 -43.73 7.00 14.29
N THR A 2 -42.61 6.91 13.59
CA THR A 2 -42.16 5.67 12.95
C THR A 2 -40.70 5.52 13.33
N ALA A 3 -40.39 4.35 13.90
CA ALA A 3 -39.15 4.07 14.58
C ALA A 3 -37.95 4.25 13.65
N ASN A 4 -36.92 4.90 14.18
CA ASN A 4 -35.56 4.89 13.65
C ASN A 4 -35.10 3.42 13.51
N GLU A 5 -35.18 2.86 12.30
CA GLU A 5 -34.45 1.66 11.96
C GLU A 5 -32.97 2.03 12.02
N LYS A 6 -32.34 1.80 13.17
CA LYS A 6 -30.89 1.75 13.26
C LYS A 6 -30.44 0.64 12.32
N GLU A 7 -29.90 1.01 11.15
CA GLU A 7 -29.27 0.08 10.22
C GLU A 7 -28.41 -0.90 11.02
N LYS A 8 -28.71 -2.21 10.93
CA LYS A 8 -27.85 -3.23 11.54
C LYS A 8 -26.43 -3.00 11.01
N PRO A 9 -25.40 -2.98 11.87
CA PRO A 9 -24.03 -2.79 11.39
C PRO A 9 -23.73 -3.85 10.34
N LYS A 10 -23.41 -3.41 9.12
CA LYS A 10 -23.03 -4.30 8.03
C LYS A 10 -21.89 -5.19 8.52
N ARG A 11 -22.04 -6.51 8.34
CA ARG A 11 -20.97 -7.46 8.68
C ARG A 11 -19.68 -7.04 7.97
N PRO A 12 -18.52 -7.11 8.65
CA PRO A 12 -17.26 -6.76 8.02
C PRO A 12 -16.97 -7.67 6.83
N LEU A 13 -16.32 -7.13 5.81
CA LEU A 13 -15.79 -7.91 4.70
C LEU A 13 -14.47 -8.54 5.15
N LEU A 14 -14.39 -9.86 5.14
CA LEU A 14 -13.15 -10.59 5.40
C LEU A 14 -12.34 -10.63 4.10
N VAL A 15 -11.14 -10.09 4.11
CA VAL A 15 -10.23 -10.04 2.95
C VAL A 15 -8.89 -10.60 3.38
N GLY A 16 -8.32 -11.51 2.60
CA GLY A 16 -7.04 -12.06 3.01
C GLY A 16 -6.47 -13.11 2.09
N GLU A 17 -5.18 -13.31 2.27
CA GLU A 17 -4.40 -14.30 1.55
C GLU A 17 -3.40 -14.98 2.47
N LYS A 18 -2.96 -16.17 2.06
CA LYS A 18 -1.78 -16.84 2.59
C LYS A 18 -0.99 -17.41 1.42
N LYS A 19 0.27 -16.97 1.26
CA LYS A 19 1.15 -17.37 0.15
C LYS A 19 0.54 -17.10 -1.24
N GLY A 20 -0.15 -15.97 -1.39
CA GLY A 20 -0.76 -15.52 -2.65
C GLY A 20 -2.10 -16.16 -2.98
N LEU A 21 -2.65 -17.02 -2.11
CA LEU A 21 -3.95 -17.65 -2.30
C LEU A 21 -4.98 -17.15 -1.29
N PRO A 22 -6.26 -16.99 -1.66
CA PRO A 22 -7.31 -16.55 -0.75
C PRO A 22 -7.48 -17.50 0.44
N LEU A 23 -7.80 -16.95 1.61
CA LEU A 23 -8.20 -17.75 2.78
C LEU A 23 -9.63 -18.28 2.61
N GLU A 24 -9.92 -19.46 3.15
CA GLU A 24 -11.26 -20.03 3.14
C GLU A 24 -12.26 -19.08 3.83
N GLY A 25 -13.35 -18.75 3.15
CA GLY A 25 -14.36 -17.79 3.64
C GLY A 25 -13.96 -16.32 3.55
N PHE A 26 -12.80 -15.99 2.96
CA PHE A 26 -12.34 -14.62 2.73
C PHE A 26 -12.37 -14.27 1.25
N GLN A 27 -12.55 -12.98 0.96
CA GLN A 27 -12.33 -12.44 -0.38
C GLN A 27 -10.84 -12.28 -0.67
N PRO A 28 -10.39 -12.46 -1.92
CA PRO A 28 -9.02 -12.11 -2.30
C PRO A 28 -8.76 -10.62 -2.10
N PRO A 29 -7.52 -10.21 -1.75
CA PRO A 29 -7.10 -8.81 -1.71
C PRO A 29 -6.89 -8.21 -3.12
N SER A 30 -7.80 -8.52 -4.04
CA SER A 30 -7.73 -8.16 -5.46
C SER A 30 -8.49 -6.85 -5.71
N PRO A 31 -7.89 -5.83 -6.36
CA PRO A 31 -8.55 -4.55 -6.58
C PRO A 31 -9.92 -4.63 -7.26
N PRO A 32 -10.14 -5.44 -8.32
CA PRO A 32 -11.47 -5.68 -8.89
C PRO A 32 -12.52 -6.17 -7.88
N VAL A 33 -12.14 -7.09 -7.00
CA VAL A 33 -13.04 -7.64 -5.96
C VAL A 33 -13.35 -6.58 -4.91
N LEU A 34 -12.32 -5.88 -4.43
CA LEU A 34 -12.48 -4.85 -3.40
C LEU A 34 -13.32 -3.66 -3.88
N LYS A 35 -13.16 -3.22 -5.13
CA LYS A 35 -14.01 -2.16 -5.71
C LYS A 35 -15.50 -2.52 -5.68
N LYS A 36 -15.82 -3.78 -6.00
CA LYS A 36 -17.20 -4.27 -6.03
C LYS A 36 -17.78 -4.47 -4.62
N GLU A 37 -16.98 -4.97 -3.69
CA GLU A 37 -17.52 -5.55 -2.44
C GLU A 37 -17.27 -4.72 -1.19
N ALA A 38 -16.24 -3.87 -1.16
CA ALA A 38 -15.80 -3.19 0.06
C ALA A 38 -16.58 -1.90 0.37
N ARG A 39 -17.33 -1.35 -0.61
CA ARG A 39 -17.99 -0.05 -0.45
C ARG A 39 -18.93 -0.03 0.75
N GLY A 40 -18.66 0.92 1.67
CA GLY A 40 -19.47 1.13 2.88
C GLY A 40 -19.39 -0.01 3.90
N LYS A 41 -18.34 -0.84 3.85
CA LYS A 41 -18.10 -1.91 4.82
C LYS A 41 -16.77 -1.70 5.52
N HIS A 42 -16.66 -2.15 6.76
CA HIS A 42 -15.37 -2.36 7.39
C HIS A 42 -14.70 -3.58 6.76
N ILE A 43 -13.38 -3.51 6.57
CA ILE A 43 -12.57 -4.62 6.04
C ILE A 43 -11.71 -5.16 7.18
N ILE A 44 -11.77 -6.47 7.39
CA ILE A 44 -10.77 -7.18 8.19
C ILE A 44 -9.78 -7.77 7.20
N LEU A 45 -8.54 -7.27 7.20
CA LEU A 45 -7.48 -7.67 6.29
C LEU A 45 -6.49 -8.60 7.00
N SER A 46 -6.33 -9.82 6.47
CA SER A 46 -5.33 -10.79 6.95
C SER A 46 -4.38 -11.17 5.82
N THR A 47 -3.13 -10.75 5.89
CA THR A 47 -2.10 -11.05 4.87
C THR A 47 -0.81 -11.56 5.51
N THR A 48 0.01 -12.21 4.70
CA THR A 48 1.26 -12.84 5.12
C THR A 48 2.27 -11.82 5.68
N ASN A 49 2.36 -10.63 5.06
CA ASN A 49 3.43 -9.67 5.34
C ASN A 49 2.95 -8.39 6.04
N GLY A 50 1.64 -8.08 6.01
CA GLY A 50 1.10 -6.82 6.51
C GLY A 50 1.36 -6.60 8.01
N THR A 51 1.12 -7.62 8.84
CA THR A 51 1.32 -7.52 10.29
C THR A 51 2.80 -7.33 10.67
N VAL A 52 3.72 -7.90 9.89
CA VAL A 52 5.17 -7.76 10.13
C VAL A 52 5.62 -6.34 9.86
N ALA A 53 5.20 -5.76 8.73
CA ALA A 53 5.52 -4.38 8.38
C ALA A 53 5.00 -3.40 9.44
N LEU A 54 3.77 -3.60 9.91
CA LEU A 54 3.15 -2.74 10.93
C LEU A 54 3.87 -2.83 12.29
N ARG A 55 4.30 -4.03 12.71
CA ARG A 55 5.09 -4.17 13.95
C ARG A 55 6.43 -3.45 13.86
N ARG A 56 7.09 -3.47 12.68
CA ARG A 56 8.33 -2.71 12.48
C ARG A 56 8.12 -1.20 12.53
N ALA A 57 6.89 -0.73 12.28
CA ALA A 57 6.53 0.68 12.30
C ALA A 57 6.05 1.18 13.68
N GLU A 58 5.97 0.32 14.71
CA GLU A 58 5.32 0.63 15.99
C GLU A 58 5.97 1.80 16.75
N ALA A 59 7.27 2.03 16.56
CA ALA A 59 8.00 3.14 17.19
C ALA A 59 7.79 4.49 16.48
N ALA A 60 7.16 4.52 15.30
CA ALA A 60 6.95 5.75 14.56
C ALA A 60 5.84 6.62 15.18
N GLU A 61 6.01 7.95 15.18
CA GLU A 61 4.95 8.88 15.62
C GLU A 61 3.67 8.70 14.79
N ARG A 62 3.83 8.46 13.49
CA ARG A 62 2.74 8.23 12.54
C ARG A 62 3.15 7.19 11.50
N THR A 63 2.23 6.28 11.19
CA THR A 63 2.43 5.26 10.17
C THR A 63 1.40 5.40 9.06
N TYR A 64 1.86 5.37 7.82
CA TYR A 64 1.05 5.47 6.61
C TYR A 64 1.24 4.23 5.74
N ALA A 65 0.20 3.85 4.99
CA ALA A 65 0.36 2.84 3.94
C ALA A 65 0.55 3.51 2.59
N SER A 66 1.70 3.24 1.96
CA SER A 66 2.09 3.80 0.67
C SER A 66 2.17 2.70 -0.39
N SER A 67 1.93 3.08 -1.64
CA SER A 67 2.00 2.23 -2.82
C SER A 67 2.22 3.10 -4.06
N LEU A 68 2.58 2.49 -5.19
CA LEU A 68 2.63 3.22 -6.46
C LEU A 68 1.36 4.04 -6.72
N LEU A 69 0.20 3.54 -6.27
CA LEU A 69 -1.11 4.16 -6.48
C LEU A 69 -1.32 5.49 -5.75
N ASN A 70 -0.56 5.79 -4.69
CA ASN A 70 -0.81 6.96 -3.81
C ASN A 70 0.47 7.63 -3.25
N ASN A 71 1.64 7.35 -3.82
CA ASN A 71 2.91 7.86 -3.31
C ASN A 71 3.00 9.39 -3.36
N TYR A 72 2.45 10.06 -4.38
CA TYR A 72 2.46 11.51 -4.47
C TYR A 72 1.74 12.17 -3.29
N CYS A 73 0.53 11.70 -2.95
CA CYS A 73 -0.21 12.26 -1.81
C CYS A 73 0.46 11.91 -0.47
N THR A 74 1.14 10.76 -0.41
CA THR A 74 1.94 10.35 0.75
C THR A 74 3.12 11.29 0.96
N ALA A 75 3.92 11.57 -0.09
CA ALA A 75 5.04 12.51 -0.03
C ALA A 75 4.60 13.91 0.45
N LYS A 76 3.48 14.41 -0.10
CA LYS A 76 2.91 15.69 0.33
C LYS A 76 2.50 15.73 1.80
N GLU A 77 2.03 14.63 2.38
CA GLU A 77 1.69 14.61 3.80
C GLU A 77 2.94 14.53 4.68
N LEU A 78 3.92 13.71 4.29
CA LEU A 78 5.18 13.56 5.03
C LEU A 78 5.93 14.88 5.15
N LEU A 79 5.92 15.72 4.10
CA LEU A 79 6.62 17.01 4.08
C LEU A 79 5.89 18.15 4.81
N LYS A 80 4.70 17.92 5.38
CA LYS A 80 4.00 18.99 6.13
C LYS A 80 4.66 19.35 7.45
N LYS A 81 5.39 18.41 8.05
CA LYS A 81 6.14 18.64 9.27
C LYS A 81 7.62 18.75 8.91
N GLN A 82 8.23 19.88 9.27
CA GLN A 82 9.67 20.06 9.11
C GLN A 82 10.44 19.28 10.17
N ASN A 83 11.70 18.95 9.87
CA ASN A 83 12.66 18.32 10.78
C ASN A 83 12.19 16.97 11.36
N GLN A 84 11.63 16.09 10.53
CA GLN A 84 11.30 14.72 10.92
C GLN A 84 12.00 13.72 10.01
N ASP A 85 12.49 12.64 10.60
CA ASP A 85 13.04 11.51 9.85
C ASP A 85 11.90 10.72 9.20
N ILE A 86 12.09 10.35 7.93
CA ILE A 86 11.19 9.49 7.18
C ILE A 86 11.82 8.11 7.05
N THR A 87 11.20 7.10 7.66
CA THR A 87 11.59 5.70 7.48
C THR A 87 10.60 5.00 6.56
N ILE A 88 11.10 4.45 5.44
CA ILE A 88 10.29 3.64 4.52
C ILE A 88 10.53 2.16 4.82
N ILE A 89 9.48 1.47 5.22
CA ILE A 89 9.54 0.04 5.56
C ILE A 89 8.96 -0.78 4.40
N CYS A 90 9.84 -1.46 3.68
CA CYS A 90 9.42 -2.51 2.74
C CYS A 90 8.92 -3.73 3.52
N ALA A 91 7.73 -4.22 3.19
CA ALA A 91 7.13 -5.35 3.90
C ALA A 91 7.94 -6.63 3.69
N GLY A 92 8.50 -6.80 2.48
CA GLY A 92 9.18 -8.01 2.06
C GLY A 92 8.21 -9.19 1.96
N SER A 93 8.75 -10.38 1.76
CA SER A 93 7.96 -11.61 1.73
C SER A 93 8.72 -12.76 2.37
N GLY A 94 8.14 -13.39 3.39
CA GLY A 94 8.79 -14.50 4.11
C GLY A 94 10.14 -14.11 4.74
N GLY A 95 10.30 -12.85 5.14
CA GLY A 95 11.55 -12.30 5.68
C GLY A 95 12.60 -11.94 4.63
N GLN A 96 12.28 -12.08 3.34
CA GLN A 96 13.18 -11.77 2.23
C GLN A 96 12.92 -10.38 1.64
N PHE A 97 13.95 -9.84 0.99
CA PHE A 97 13.86 -8.64 0.17
C PHE A 97 12.87 -8.82 -1.00
N CYS A 98 12.06 -7.80 -1.25
CA CYS A 98 11.11 -7.74 -2.36
C CYS A 98 11.47 -6.57 -3.28
N LEU A 99 11.76 -6.87 -4.55
CA LEU A 99 12.15 -5.85 -5.52
C LEU A 99 10.99 -4.88 -5.82
N GLU A 100 9.74 -5.38 -5.85
CA GLU A 100 8.55 -4.56 -6.06
C GLU A 100 8.33 -3.54 -4.94
N ASP A 101 8.57 -3.92 -3.68
CA ASP A 101 8.48 -3.01 -2.55
C ASP A 101 9.55 -1.92 -2.63
N TYR A 102 10.78 -2.32 -2.98
CA TYR A 102 11.91 -1.40 -3.10
C TYR A 102 11.75 -0.44 -4.30
N TYR A 103 11.17 -0.92 -5.41
CA TYR A 103 10.77 -0.07 -6.54
C TYR A 103 9.67 0.92 -6.13
N GLY A 104 8.67 0.47 -5.36
CA GLY A 104 7.61 1.31 -4.81
C GLY A 104 8.14 2.38 -3.84
N ALA A 105 9.13 2.04 -3.02
CA ALA A 105 9.85 2.98 -2.17
C ALA A 105 10.59 4.03 -3.01
N GLY A 106 11.26 3.61 -4.10
CA GLY A 106 11.91 4.51 -5.04
C GLY A 106 10.98 5.54 -5.65
N HIS A 107 9.74 5.14 -6.00
CA HIS A 107 8.71 6.06 -6.48
C HIS A 107 8.26 7.08 -5.41
N LEU A 108 8.19 6.67 -4.14
CA LEU A 108 7.91 7.61 -3.05
C LEU A 108 9.05 8.61 -2.88
N ILE A 109 10.29 8.12 -2.89
CA ILE A 109 11.50 8.94 -2.76
C ILE A 109 11.61 9.94 -3.92
N SER A 110 11.28 9.53 -5.16
CA SER A 110 11.30 10.46 -6.30
C SER A 110 10.33 11.64 -6.12
N HIS A 111 9.19 11.42 -5.46
CA HIS A 111 8.28 12.52 -5.14
C HIS A 111 8.81 13.39 -4.01
N LEU A 112 9.38 12.78 -2.96
CA LEU A 112 9.98 13.49 -1.83
C LEU A 112 11.09 14.44 -2.30
N THR A 113 12.06 13.95 -3.08
CA THR A 113 13.21 14.75 -3.55
C THR A 113 12.84 15.83 -4.56
N ARG A 114 11.75 15.64 -5.33
CA ARG A 114 11.21 16.66 -6.23
C ARG A 114 10.44 17.77 -5.50
N LEU A 115 9.84 17.44 -4.35
CA LEU A 115 9.07 18.39 -3.55
C LEU A 115 9.94 19.15 -2.54
N ASP A 116 11.05 18.55 -2.11
CA ASP A 116 12.00 19.15 -1.19
C ASP A 116 13.43 18.68 -1.51
N GLU A 117 14.23 19.59 -2.06
CA GLU A 117 15.63 19.34 -2.45
C GLU A 117 16.57 19.21 -1.24
N SER A 118 16.11 19.56 -0.02
CA SER A 118 16.92 19.47 1.20
C SER A 118 16.93 18.07 1.84
N ILE A 119 16.16 17.12 1.31
CA ILE A 119 16.08 15.76 1.84
C ILE A 119 17.41 15.03 1.64
N GLU A 120 17.98 14.55 2.74
CA GLU A 120 19.13 13.66 2.74
C GLU A 120 18.70 12.20 2.59
N LEU A 121 19.37 11.46 1.71
CA LEU A 121 19.07 10.06 1.43
C LEU A 121 20.16 9.15 2.00
N SER A 122 19.75 8.10 2.70
CA SER A 122 20.64 6.97 3.01
C SER A 122 21.00 6.17 1.75
N ASP A 123 22.05 5.35 1.80
CA ASP A 123 22.44 4.47 0.68
C ASP A 123 21.29 3.59 0.17
N ALA A 124 20.50 3.04 1.10
CA ALA A 124 19.32 2.26 0.77
C ALA A 124 18.24 3.10 0.07
N ALA A 125 18.07 4.38 0.44
CA ALA A 125 17.15 5.27 -0.24
C ALA A 125 17.68 5.68 -1.64
N ILE A 126 18.99 5.94 -1.77
CA ILE A 126 19.63 6.21 -3.06
C ILE A 126 19.44 5.03 -4.02
N GLY A 127 19.66 3.80 -3.54
CA GLY A 127 19.47 2.59 -4.34
C GLY A 127 18.04 2.43 -4.85
N ALA A 128 17.04 2.65 -3.99
CA ALA A 128 15.63 2.59 -4.36
C ALA A 128 15.26 3.67 -5.39
N TRP A 129 15.71 4.90 -5.14
CA TRP A 129 15.47 6.04 -6.03
C TRP A 129 16.08 5.82 -7.42
N LYS A 130 17.34 5.39 -7.50
CA LYS A 130 18.00 5.07 -8.77
C LYS A 130 17.34 3.90 -9.50
N LEU A 131 16.92 2.86 -8.78
CA LEU A 131 16.18 1.74 -9.37
C LEU A 131 14.89 2.24 -10.03
N PHE A 132 14.14 3.12 -9.35
CA PHE A 132 12.90 3.67 -9.89
C PHE A 132 13.13 4.59 -11.10
N GLU A 133 13.99 5.60 -10.97
CA GLU A 133 14.26 6.57 -12.04
C GLU A 133 14.88 5.90 -13.29
N GLY A 134 15.73 4.89 -13.08
CA GLY A 134 16.37 4.15 -14.17
C GLY A 134 15.48 3.18 -14.94
N ASN A 135 14.26 2.90 -14.47
CA ASN A 135 13.39 1.89 -15.08
C ASN A 135 11.94 2.37 -15.26
N GLN A 136 11.59 2.63 -16.52
CA GLN A 136 10.28 3.21 -16.88
C GLN A 136 9.19 2.14 -17.11
N ASP A 137 9.56 0.89 -17.40
CA ASP A 137 8.62 -0.22 -17.54
C ASP A 137 8.23 -0.81 -16.18
N THR A 138 7.33 -0.11 -15.49
CA THR A 138 6.84 -0.54 -14.18
C THR A 138 6.15 -1.90 -14.23
N VAL A 139 5.37 -2.20 -15.27
CA VAL A 139 4.67 -3.48 -15.38
C VAL A 139 5.67 -4.62 -15.53
N GLY A 140 6.67 -4.47 -16.40
CA GLY A 140 7.74 -5.46 -16.59
C GLY A 140 8.49 -5.75 -15.29
N ILE A 141 8.93 -4.71 -14.58
CA ILE A 141 9.62 -4.86 -13.29
C ILE A 141 8.78 -5.66 -12.30
N LEU A 142 7.50 -5.28 -12.13
CA LEU A 142 6.62 -5.96 -11.18
C LEU A 142 6.38 -7.42 -11.60
N GLN A 143 6.30 -7.72 -12.89
CA GLN A 143 6.13 -9.09 -13.40
C GLN A 143 7.38 -9.95 -13.22
N ASP A 144 8.56 -9.36 -13.23
CA ASP A 144 9.83 -10.08 -13.14
C ASP A 144 10.25 -10.45 -11.71
N THR A 145 9.59 -9.89 -10.69
CA THR A 145 9.89 -10.22 -9.29
C THR A 145 9.38 -11.60 -8.89
N ALA A 146 9.85 -12.12 -7.76
CA ALA A 146 9.40 -13.41 -7.24
C ALA A 146 7.88 -13.42 -6.97
N VAL A 147 7.37 -12.32 -6.40
CA VAL A 147 5.93 -12.13 -6.15
C VAL A 147 5.16 -11.98 -7.45
N GLY A 148 5.67 -11.18 -8.40
CA GLY A 148 5.06 -11.05 -9.74
C GLY A 148 4.93 -12.38 -10.47
N LYS A 149 6.02 -13.16 -10.53
CA LYS A 149 6.04 -14.49 -11.15
C LYS A 149 5.08 -15.46 -10.48
N MET A 150 4.96 -15.42 -9.14
CA MET A 150 3.99 -16.21 -8.39
C MET A 150 2.55 -15.81 -8.73
N LEU A 151 2.23 -14.52 -8.68
CA LEU A 151 0.88 -14.01 -8.98
C LEU A 151 0.48 -14.32 -10.43
N LYS A 152 1.42 -14.24 -11.38
CA LYS A 152 1.22 -14.64 -12.78
C LYS A 152 0.82 -16.12 -12.89
N ARG A 153 1.50 -17.03 -12.18
CA ARG A 153 1.15 -18.46 -12.16
C ARG A 153 -0.25 -18.72 -11.58
N PHE A 154 -0.72 -17.86 -10.69
CA PHE A 154 -2.08 -17.93 -10.14
C PHE A 154 -3.14 -17.19 -10.98
N GLY A 155 -2.77 -16.59 -12.10
CA GLY A 155 -3.70 -15.86 -12.98
C GLY A 155 -4.03 -14.43 -12.55
N TYR A 156 -3.25 -13.84 -11.63
CA TYR A 156 -3.46 -12.48 -11.11
C TYR A 156 -2.69 -11.40 -11.92
N GLU A 157 -2.47 -11.60 -13.21
CA GLU A 157 -1.73 -10.66 -14.07
C GLU A 157 -2.38 -9.27 -14.12
N LYS A 158 -3.72 -9.22 -14.11
CA LYS A 158 -4.48 -7.97 -14.08
C LYS A 158 -4.25 -7.17 -12.79
N ASP A 159 -3.99 -7.85 -11.68
CA ASP A 159 -3.73 -7.20 -10.40
C ASP A 159 -2.32 -6.58 -10.39
N ILE A 160 -1.35 -7.22 -11.05
CA ILE A 160 -0.01 -6.66 -11.26
C ILE A 160 -0.09 -5.39 -12.12
N ILE A 161 -0.80 -5.46 -13.25
CA ILE A 161 -1.01 -4.31 -14.15
C ILE A 161 -1.72 -3.18 -13.41
N TYR A 162 -2.69 -3.52 -12.56
CA TYR A 162 -3.38 -2.54 -11.73
C TYR A 162 -2.42 -1.87 -10.73
N ALA A 163 -1.63 -2.66 -9.99
CA ALA A 163 -0.67 -2.16 -9.01
C ALA A 163 0.44 -1.30 -9.62
N ALA A 164 0.74 -1.47 -10.92
CA ALA A 164 1.71 -0.68 -11.66
C ALA A 164 1.25 0.77 -11.96
N ASN A 165 -0.04 1.09 -11.78
CA ASN A 165 -0.51 2.46 -11.94
C ASN A 165 0.13 3.39 -10.90
N LYS A 166 0.36 4.65 -11.29
CA LYS A 166 1.01 5.64 -10.44
C LYS A 166 0.04 6.75 -10.08
N ASP A 167 -0.08 7.02 -8.79
CA ASP A 167 -0.77 8.20 -8.23
C ASP A 167 -2.24 8.38 -8.66
N ILE A 168 -2.92 7.28 -8.96
CA ILE A 168 -4.34 7.29 -9.35
C ILE A 168 -5.30 7.48 -8.15
N TYR A 169 -4.80 7.41 -6.92
CA TYR A 169 -5.59 7.62 -5.70
C TYR A 169 -5.02 8.71 -4.81
N PRO A 170 -5.72 9.85 -4.61
CA PRO A 170 -5.36 10.88 -3.64
C PRO A 170 -5.83 10.51 -2.23
N VAL A 171 -5.61 9.26 -1.83
CA VAL A 171 -6.06 8.69 -0.55
C VAL A 171 -4.85 8.22 0.23
N LEU A 172 -4.78 8.66 1.48
CA LEU A 172 -3.70 8.31 2.39
C LEU A 172 -4.23 7.46 3.55
N PRO A 173 -4.01 6.14 3.55
CA PRO A 173 -4.28 5.30 4.71
C PRO A 173 -3.31 5.62 5.86
N ILE A 174 -3.87 5.80 7.05
CA ILE A 174 -3.17 6.15 8.29
C ILE A 174 -3.48 5.07 9.33
N MET A 175 -2.45 4.49 9.92
CA MET A 175 -2.61 3.57 11.04
C MET A 175 -2.93 4.37 12.31
N GLN A 176 -3.97 3.94 13.01
CA GLN A 176 -4.35 4.46 14.31
C GLN A 176 -3.74 3.59 15.43
N PRO A 177 -3.51 4.15 16.63
CA PRO A 177 -2.95 3.40 17.76
C PRO A 177 -3.77 2.17 18.19
N ASN A 178 -5.06 2.14 17.85
CA ASN A 178 -5.95 1.01 18.14
C ASN A 178 -5.92 -0.09 17.06
N GLY A 179 -4.98 -0.03 16.11
CA GLY A 179 -4.80 -1.02 15.05
C GLY A 179 -5.72 -0.85 13.83
N TRP A 180 -6.55 0.20 13.79
CA TRP A 180 -7.39 0.51 12.63
C TRP A 180 -6.63 1.34 11.61
N MET A 181 -6.81 1.03 10.33
CA MET A 181 -6.43 1.95 9.26
C MET A 181 -7.63 2.82 8.88
N THR A 182 -7.45 4.14 8.92
CA THR A 182 -8.41 5.13 8.44
C THR A 182 -7.81 5.88 7.25
N ASN A 183 -8.61 6.62 6.49
CA ASN A 183 -8.12 7.37 5.34
C ASN A 183 -8.21 8.88 5.57
N LYS A 184 -7.22 9.61 5.06
CA LYS A 184 -7.26 11.06 4.87
C LYS A 184 -7.31 11.35 3.37
N GLY A 185 -8.28 12.15 2.93
CA GLY A 185 -8.50 12.48 1.52
C GLY A 185 -9.86 12.04 0.99
N SER A 186 -10.24 12.55 -0.19
CA SER A 186 -11.49 12.20 -0.86
C SER A 186 -11.36 10.84 -1.54
N VAL A 187 -12.31 9.93 -1.28
CA VAL A 187 -12.47 8.74 -2.12
C VAL A 187 -12.95 9.23 -3.48
N LEU A 188 -12.16 9.02 -4.53
CA LEU A 188 -12.64 9.26 -5.89
C LEU A 188 -13.84 8.33 -6.11
N ASN A 189 -15.02 8.90 -6.32
CA ASN A 189 -16.20 8.15 -6.72
C ASN A 189 -15.95 7.63 -8.14
N GLY A 190 -15.52 6.38 -8.27
CA GLY A 190 -15.40 5.65 -9.53
C GLY A 190 -16.01 4.28 -9.39
#